data_AF-A0A4T2GQB7-F1
#
_entry.id   AF-A0A4T2GQB7-F1
#
_cell.length_a   1.000
_cell.length_b   1.000
_cell.length_c   1.000
_cell.angle_alpha   90.00
_cell.angle_beta   90.00
_cell.angle_gamma   90.00
#
_symmetry.space_group_name_H-M   'P 1'
#
loop_
_entity.id
_entity.type
_entity.pdbx_description
1 polymer ?
#
loop_
_entity_poly.entity_id
_entity_poly.type
_entity_poly.pdbx_seq_one_letter_code
_entity_poly.pdbx_strand_id
1 'polypeptide(L)'
;MESSELYTEKEIQDAVVVVQDYFDKHFTDCQLLTIGYGGDDEKLFDEWAENYGAEEAIVLTSSFKVVAEGAEPTLEPNSTHTDWKWILVRNVGGKWEHKGHGY
;
A
#
# COMPACT_ATOMS: atom_id res chain seq x y z
N MET A 1 2.93 -11.72 -11.43
CA MET A 1 3.02 -10.31 -11.00
C MET A 1 2.94 -9.48 -12.25
N GLU A 2 2.16 -8.40 -12.24
CA GLU A 2 2.13 -7.47 -13.38
C GLU A 2 3.53 -6.89 -13.58
N SER A 3 3.98 -6.84 -14.83
CA SER A 3 5.27 -6.25 -15.18
C SER A 3 5.18 -4.73 -15.07
N SER A 4 6.12 -4.11 -14.36
CA SER A 4 6.26 -2.66 -14.25
C SER A 4 7.40 -2.17 -15.15
N GLU A 5 7.21 -1.02 -15.77
CA GLU A 5 8.21 -0.26 -16.50
C GLU A 5 8.97 0.72 -15.58
N LEU A 6 8.40 1.06 -14.41
CA LEU A 6 8.96 2.01 -13.44
C LEU A 6 9.80 1.33 -12.35
N TYR A 7 9.38 0.16 -11.88
CA TYR A 7 9.98 -0.52 -10.74
C TYR A 7 10.39 -1.94 -11.06
N THR A 8 11.51 -2.37 -10.49
CA THR A 8 11.88 -3.78 -10.52
C THR A 8 10.99 -4.59 -9.59
N GLU A 9 10.87 -5.91 -9.87
CA GLU A 9 10.12 -6.82 -9.01
C GLU A 9 10.60 -6.74 -7.55
N LYS A 10 11.90 -6.59 -7.33
CA LYS A 10 12.49 -6.44 -5.99
C LYS A 10 11.98 -5.19 -5.28
N GLU A 11 11.93 -4.05 -5.95
CA GLU A 11 11.47 -2.79 -5.34
C GLU A 11 10.00 -2.83 -4.97
N ILE A 12 9.19 -3.48 -5.80
CA ILE A 12 7.78 -3.76 -5.50
C ILE A 12 7.68 -4.68 -4.28
N GLN A 13 8.46 -5.76 -4.22
CA GLN A 13 8.46 -6.66 -3.06
C GLN A 13 8.89 -5.94 -1.78
N ASP A 14 9.91 -5.09 -1.84
CA ASP A 14 10.35 -4.30 -0.69
C ASP A 14 9.22 -3.35 -0.21
N ALA A 15 8.42 -2.77 -1.11
CA ALA A 15 7.25 -1.98 -0.75
C ALA A 15 6.14 -2.83 -0.11
N VAL A 16 5.87 -4.02 -0.67
CA VAL A 16 4.89 -4.97 -0.14
C VAL A 16 5.22 -5.36 1.29
N VAL A 17 6.50 -5.63 1.60
CA VAL A 17 6.96 -5.95 2.94
C VAL A 17 6.67 -4.82 3.94
N VAL A 18 6.86 -3.57 3.54
CA VAL A 18 6.54 -2.41 4.40
C VAL A 18 5.05 -2.32 4.69
N VAL A 19 4.20 -2.56 3.69
CA VAL A 19 2.75 -2.58 3.92
C VAL A 19 2.32 -3.76 4.80
N GLN A 20 2.87 -4.96 4.58
CA GLN A 20 2.55 -6.12 5.41
C GLN A 20 2.92 -5.88 6.88
N ASP A 21 4.11 -5.34 7.15
CA ASP A 21 4.54 -5.00 8.51
C ASP A 21 3.64 -3.94 9.16
N TYR A 22 3.18 -2.94 8.39
CA TYR A 22 2.22 -1.95 8.89
C TYR A 22 0.84 -2.57 9.13
N PHE A 23 0.35 -3.37 8.19
CA PHE A 23 -0.94 -4.05 8.26
C PHE A 23 -1.01 -4.95 9.49
N ASP A 24 -0.01 -5.80 9.71
CA ASP A 24 0.02 -6.72 10.86
C ASP A 24 0.00 -5.98 12.21
N LYS A 25 0.52 -4.75 12.27
CA LYS A 25 0.57 -3.93 13.50
C LYS A 25 -0.69 -3.12 13.75
N HIS A 26 -1.35 -2.66 12.69
CA HIS A 26 -2.43 -1.68 12.78
C HIS A 26 -3.80 -2.23 12.39
N PHE A 27 -3.85 -3.30 11.60
CA PHE A 27 -5.06 -3.96 11.10
C PHE A 27 -5.24 -5.33 11.78
N THR A 28 -5.04 -5.40 13.11
CA THR A 28 -4.98 -6.66 13.87
C THR A 28 -6.27 -7.47 13.85
N ASP A 29 -7.41 -6.81 13.61
CA ASP A 29 -8.74 -7.43 13.50
C ASP A 29 -9.15 -7.67 12.03
N CYS A 30 -8.22 -7.51 11.09
CA CYS A 30 -8.41 -7.79 9.67
C CYS A 30 -7.54 -8.95 9.21
N GLN A 31 -7.99 -9.63 8.17
CA GLN A 31 -7.23 -10.67 7.47
C GLN A 31 -6.88 -10.18 6.07
N LEU A 32 -5.58 -9.96 5.81
CA LEU A 32 -5.08 -9.67 4.47
C LEU A 32 -5.33 -10.87 3.54
N LEU A 33 -6.02 -10.64 2.43
CA LEU A 33 -6.33 -11.67 1.43
C LEU A 33 -5.38 -11.60 0.24
N THR A 34 -5.15 -10.38 -0.26
CA THR A 34 -4.24 -10.12 -1.38
C THR A 34 -3.51 -8.81 -1.16
N ILE A 35 -2.30 -8.72 -1.68
CA ILE A 35 -1.56 -7.46 -1.82
C ILE A 35 -0.71 -7.53 -3.08
N GLY A 36 -0.66 -6.44 -3.82
CA GLY A 36 0.09 -6.37 -5.06
C GLY A 36 0.34 -4.94 -5.51
N TYR A 37 1.11 -4.83 -6.57
CA TYR A 37 1.37 -3.55 -7.23
C TYR A 37 0.10 -3.06 -7.93
N GLY A 38 -0.23 -1.78 -7.79
CA GLY A 38 -1.42 -1.18 -8.40
C GLY A 38 -1.32 -0.89 -9.90
N GLY A 39 -0.14 -1.15 -10.50
CA GLY A 39 0.18 -0.79 -11.88
C GLY A 39 0.93 0.54 -11.97
N ASP A 40 1.56 0.78 -13.11
CA ASP A 40 2.31 2.02 -13.35
C ASP A 40 1.36 3.21 -13.57
N ASP A 41 1.58 4.27 -12.80
CA ASP A 41 0.94 5.57 -12.99
C ASP A 41 1.94 6.67 -12.64
N GLU A 42 2.83 6.98 -13.58
CA GLU A 42 3.93 7.94 -13.39
C GLU A 42 3.41 9.30 -12.90
N LYS A 43 2.30 9.79 -13.45
CA LYS A 43 1.72 11.09 -13.04
C LYS A 43 1.24 11.07 -11.59
N LEU A 44 0.51 10.02 -11.21
CA LEU A 44 0.03 9.87 -9.84
C LEU A 44 1.20 9.74 -8.86
N PHE A 45 2.26 9.04 -9.26
CA PHE A 45 3.44 8.84 -8.42
C PHE A 45 4.24 10.12 -8.24
N ASP A 46 4.44 10.90 -9.32
CA ASP A 46 5.07 12.22 -9.24
C ASP A 46 4.29 13.15 -8.30
N GLU A 47 2.95 13.16 -8.41
CA GLU A 47 2.09 13.94 -7.51
C GLU A 47 2.22 13.50 -6.05
N TRP A 48 2.26 12.20 -5.76
CA TRP A 48 2.45 11.71 -4.39
C TRP A 48 3.85 12.01 -3.85
N ALA A 49 4.88 11.82 -4.67
CA ALA A 49 6.26 12.13 -4.30
C ALA A 49 6.40 13.61 -3.95
N GLU A 50 5.88 14.52 -4.78
CA GLU A 50 5.88 15.97 -4.53
C GLU A 50 5.11 16.31 -3.24
N ASN A 51 3.90 15.79 -3.07
CA ASN A 51 3.05 16.06 -1.91
C ASN A 51 3.70 15.64 -0.58
N TYR A 52 4.49 14.58 -0.59
CA TYR A 52 5.21 14.08 0.59
C TYR A 52 6.67 14.52 0.66
N GLY A 53 7.14 15.37 -0.28
CA GLY A 53 8.52 15.86 -0.31
C GLY A 53 9.56 14.75 -0.51
N ALA A 54 9.22 13.74 -1.30
CA ALA A 54 10.06 12.60 -1.65
C ALA A 54 10.42 12.63 -3.14
N GLU A 55 11.32 11.74 -3.58
CA GLU A 55 11.72 11.66 -4.99
C GLU A 55 10.93 10.60 -5.76
N GLU A 56 10.45 9.55 -5.08
CA GLU A 56 9.71 8.45 -5.69
C GLU A 56 8.49 8.08 -4.86
N ALA A 57 7.41 7.68 -5.53
CA ALA A 57 6.22 7.13 -4.89
C ALA A 57 5.73 5.88 -5.60
N ILE A 58 5.13 4.97 -4.84
CA ILE A 58 4.55 3.73 -5.35
C ILE A 58 3.19 3.51 -4.69
N VAL A 59 2.24 3.02 -5.47
CA VAL A 59 0.92 2.61 -4.98
C VAL A 59 0.77 1.10 -5.04
N LEU A 60 0.44 0.50 -3.91
CA LEU A 60 0.04 -0.90 -3.81
C LEU A 60 -1.47 -0.99 -3.60
N THR A 61 -2.07 -2.08 -4.06
CA THR A 61 -3.48 -2.39 -3.80
C THR A 61 -3.60 -3.67 -3.00
N SER A 62 -4.58 -3.72 -2.11
CA SER A 62 -4.86 -4.89 -1.29
C SER A 62 -6.33 -5.19 -1.20
N SER A 63 -6.63 -6.46 -0.90
CA SER A 63 -7.93 -6.86 -0.41
C SER A 63 -7.78 -7.50 0.95
N PHE A 64 -8.69 -7.18 1.87
CA PHE A 64 -8.71 -7.75 3.21
C PHE A 64 -10.13 -7.87 3.74
N LYS A 65 -10.31 -8.76 4.71
CA LYS A 65 -11.59 -8.98 5.39
C LYS A 65 -11.53 -8.46 6.82
N VAL A 66 -12.56 -7.76 7.27
CA VAL A 66 -12.71 -7.36 8.68
C VAL A 66 -13.30 -8.53 9.46
N VAL A 67 -12.54 -9.08 10.40
CA VAL A 67 -12.89 -10.33 11.11
C VAL A 67 -13.57 -10.06 12.46
N ALA A 68 -13.24 -8.94 13.12
CA ALA A 68 -13.84 -8.56 14.40
C ALA A 68 -14.30 -7.09 14.41
N GLU A 69 -15.23 -6.76 15.31
CA GLU A 69 -15.69 -5.38 15.54
C GLU A 69 -14.54 -4.54 16.13
N GLY A 70 -14.18 -3.41 15.50
CA GLY A 70 -13.25 -2.42 16.06
C GLY A 70 -11.89 -2.25 15.39
N ALA A 71 -11.63 -2.92 14.26
CA ALA A 71 -10.34 -2.84 13.52
C ALA A 71 -9.92 -1.40 13.16
N GLU A 72 -10.87 -0.58 12.71
CA GLU A 72 -10.77 0.87 12.54
C GLU A 72 -12.19 1.45 12.69
N PRO A 73 -12.35 2.68 13.21
CA PRO A 73 -13.67 3.28 13.45
C PRO A 73 -14.51 3.48 12.17
N THR A 74 -13.90 3.37 10.99
CA THR A 74 -14.53 3.55 9.67
C THR A 74 -14.85 2.24 8.94
N LEU A 75 -14.40 1.08 9.46
CA LEU A 75 -14.55 -0.22 8.79
C LEU A 75 -15.73 -1.01 9.36
N GLU A 76 -16.62 -1.48 8.47
CA GLU A 76 -17.77 -2.30 8.86
C GLU A 76 -17.35 -3.74 9.18
N PRO A 77 -17.82 -4.35 10.28
CA PRO A 77 -17.49 -5.73 10.60
C PRO A 77 -18.07 -6.71 9.57
N ASN A 78 -17.35 -7.81 9.31
CA ASN A 78 -17.69 -8.82 8.29
C ASN A 78 -17.72 -8.31 6.84
N SER A 79 -17.21 -7.11 6.57
CA SER A 79 -17.03 -6.62 5.20
C SER A 79 -15.75 -7.19 4.58
N THR A 80 -15.70 -7.17 3.25
CA THR A 80 -14.47 -7.38 2.49
C THR A 80 -14.18 -6.09 1.73
N HIS A 81 -13.01 -5.54 1.97
CA HIS A 81 -12.49 -4.38 1.26
C HIS A 81 -11.61 -4.86 0.13
N THR A 82 -11.87 -4.40 -1.08
CA THR A 82 -11.03 -4.62 -2.27
C THR A 82 -10.46 -3.30 -2.75
N ASP A 83 -9.40 -3.34 -3.56
CA ASP A 83 -8.77 -2.17 -4.19
C ASP A 83 -8.33 -1.09 -3.20
N TRP A 84 -8.07 -1.48 -1.95
CA TRP A 84 -7.57 -0.58 -0.92
C TRP A 84 -6.15 -0.18 -1.25
N LYS A 85 -5.90 1.12 -1.39
CA LYS A 85 -4.62 1.66 -1.83
C LYS A 85 -3.70 1.90 -0.65
N TRP A 86 -2.41 1.69 -0.88
CA TRP A 86 -1.33 2.04 0.03
C TRP A 86 -0.35 2.93 -0.72
N ILE A 87 -0.05 4.08 -0.15
CA ILE A 87 0.89 5.06 -0.70
C ILE A 87 2.19 4.94 0.08
N LEU A 88 3.26 4.61 -0.62
CA LEU A 88 4.61 4.59 -0.08
C LEU A 88 5.48 5.54 -0.88
N VAL A 89 6.40 6.19 -0.19
CA VAL A 89 7.38 7.08 -0.83
C VAL A 89 8.79 6.73 -0.37
N ARG A 90 9.79 7.15 -1.15
CA ARG A 90 11.19 7.09 -0.77
C ARG A 90 11.99 8.18 -1.49
N ASN A 91 13.20 8.42 -1.01
CA ASN A 91 14.23 9.08 -1.80
C ASN A 91 15.00 8.05 -2.62
N VAL A 92 15.64 8.47 -3.71
CA VAL A 92 16.34 7.58 -4.65
C VAL A 92 17.36 6.71 -3.92
N GLY A 93 17.22 5.40 -4.06
CA GLY A 93 18.07 4.40 -3.39
C GLY A 93 17.82 4.23 -1.88
N GLY A 94 16.82 4.91 -1.34
CA GLY A 94 16.33 4.78 0.03
C GLY A 94 15.37 3.60 0.23
N LYS A 95 14.85 3.48 1.45
CA LYS A 95 13.82 2.49 1.79
C LYS A 95 12.43 3.10 1.62
N TRP A 96 11.46 2.27 1.28
CA TRP A 96 10.06 2.66 1.24
C TRP A 96 9.54 3.04 2.63
N GLU A 97 8.77 4.11 2.67
CA GLU A 97 8.05 4.60 3.85
C GLU A 97 6.57 4.70 3.53
N HIS A 98 5.73 4.05 4.33
CA HIS A 98 4.28 4.22 4.24
C HIS A 98 3.87 5.64 4.66
N LYS A 99 3.05 6.31 3.83
CA LYS A 99 2.53 7.67 4.10
C LYS A 99 1.02 7.76 4.22
N GLY A 100 0.28 6.88 3.54
CA GLY A 100 -1.18 6.88 3.61
C GLY A 100 -1.81 5.65 2.99
N HIS A 101 -3.10 5.44 3.25
CA HIS A 101 -3.86 4.31 2.74
C HIS A 101 -5.38 4.62 2.75
N GLY A 102 -6.14 3.96 1.87
CA GLY A 102 -7.59 4.21 1.73
C GLY A 102 -8.15 4.02 0.32
N TYR A 103 -9.36 4.53 0.10
CA TYR A 103 -10.05 4.56 -1.20
C TYR A 103 -9.77 5.83 -2.00
#